data_AF-A0A8X6RTL2-F1
#
_entry.id   AF-A0A8X6RTL2-F1
#
_cell.length_a   1.000
_cell.length_b   1.000
_cell.length_c   1.000
_cell.angle_alpha   90.00
_cell.angle_beta   90.00
_cell.angle_gamma   90.00
#
_symmetry.space_group_name_H-M   'P 1'
#
loop_
_entity.id
_entity.type
_entity.pdbx_description
1 polymer ?
#
loop_
_entity_poly.entity_id
_entity_poly.type
_entity_poly.pdbx_seq_one_letter_code
_entity_poly.pdbx_strand_id
1 'polypeptide(L)' 'MAWPAYSPDLNPIENLWDALGRAESSRFPPPATLIELETALQEEWRLLNSAVVDHLIESMSRRCKLCRQMRGDHVPY' A
#
# COMPACT_ATOMS: atom_id res chain seq x y z
N MET A 1 11.15 -7.84 15.67
CA MET A 1 10.35 -6.60 15.65
C MET A 1 8.94 -6.97 16.10
N ALA A 2 8.38 -6.31 17.12
CA ALA A 2 7.04 -6.62 17.61
C ALA A 2 6.02 -5.78 16.85
N TRP A 3 5.05 -6.44 16.20
CA TRP A 3 3.93 -5.78 15.53
C TRP A 3 2.74 -5.71 16.49
N PRO A 4 2.14 -4.53 16.72
CA PRO A 4 0.93 -4.46 17.53
C PRO A 4 -0.23 -5.18 16.82
N ALA A 5 -1.00 -5.98 17.58
CA ALA A 5 -2.18 -6.63 17.06
C ALA A 5 -3.22 -5.59 16.58
N TYR A 6 -3.95 -5.90 15.52
CA TYR A 6 -4.99 -5.03 14.93
C TYR A 6 -4.48 -3.69 14.39
N SER A 7 -3.21 -3.58 14.00
CA SER A 7 -2.65 -2.37 13.39
C SER A 7 -2.25 -2.57 11.91
N PRO A 8 -3.22 -2.78 10.99
CA PRO A 8 -2.96 -2.78 9.55
C PRO A 8 -2.55 -1.39 9.05
N ASP A 9 -3.01 -0.33 9.73
CA ASP A 9 -2.63 1.08 9.52
C ASP A 9 -1.13 1.33 9.69
N LEU A 10 -0.46 0.46 10.42
CA LEU A 10 0.99 0.53 10.58
C LEU A 10 1.74 -0.32 9.56
N ASN A 11 1.08 -1.08 8.67
CA ASN A 11 1.74 -2.08 7.83
C ASN A 11 2.05 -1.50 6.45
N PRO A 12 3.33 -1.21 6.13
CA PRO A 12 3.68 -0.57 4.86
C PRO A 12 3.29 -1.41 3.64
N ILE A 13 3.15 -2.73 3.79
CA ILE A 13 2.74 -3.60 2.68
C ILE A 13 1.27 -3.37 2.29
N GLU A 14 0.40 -2.97 3.23
CA GLU A 14 -1.01 -2.70 2.93
C GLU A 14 -1.15 -1.50 2.00
N ASN A 15 -0.34 -0.46 2.23
CA ASN A 15 -0.32 0.69 1.33
C ASN A 15 0.25 0.33 -0.05
N LEU A 16 1.18 -0.61 -0.13
CA LEU A 16 1.72 -1.07 -1.39
C LEU A 16 0.67 -1.86 -2.19
N TRP A 17 -0.10 -2.71 -1.51
CA TRP A 17 -1.24 -3.42 -2.11
C TRP A 17 -2.31 -2.47 -2.61
N ASP A 18 -2.65 -1.46 -1.83
CA ASP A 18 -3.62 -0.43 -2.20
C ASP A 18 -3.12 0.42 -3.39
N ALA A 19 -1.83 0.77 -3.43
CA ALA A 19 -1.24 1.45 -4.58
C ALA A 19 -1.29 0.59 -5.86
N LEU A 20 -0.95 -0.70 -5.75
CA LEU A 20 -1.01 -1.66 -6.85
C LEU A 20 -2.44 -1.87 -7.34
N GLY A 21 -3.40 -2.03 -6.42
CA GLY A 21 -4.81 -2.20 -6.74
C GLY A 21 -5.39 -0.99 -7.47
N ARG A 22 -5.04 0.23 -7.04
CA ARG A 22 -5.42 1.46 -7.76
C ARG A 22 -4.82 1.54 -9.16
N ALA A 23 -3.56 1.17 -9.31
CA ALA A 23 -2.89 1.18 -10.61
C ALA A 23 -3.57 0.19 -11.57
N GLU A 24 -3.83 -1.03 -11.12
CA GLU A 24 -4.56 -2.06 -11.89
C GLU A 24 -5.98 -1.59 -12.24
N SER A 25 -6.73 -1.05 -11.29
CA SER A 25 -8.10 -0.55 -11.53
C SER A 25 -8.17 0.65 -12.47
N SER A 26 -7.06 1.37 -12.66
CA SER A 26 -6.96 2.49 -13.60
C SER A 26 -6.64 2.07 -15.04
N ARG A 27 -6.35 0.78 -15.27
CA ARG A 27 -6.00 0.28 -16.61
C ARG A 27 -7.16 0.35 -17.58
N PHE A 28 -6.82 0.67 -18.83
CA PHE A 28 -7.75 0.64 -19.94
C PHE A 28 -7.09 0.00 -21.19
N PRO A 29 -7.70 -1.04 -21.77
CA PRO A 29 -8.90 -1.74 -21.29
C PRO A 29 -8.65 -2.50 -19.98
N PRO A 30 -9.68 -2.74 -19.16
CA PRO A 30 -9.55 -3.56 -17.97
C PRO A 30 -9.26 -5.03 -18.36
N PRO A 31 -8.47 -5.76 -17.56
CA PRO A 31 -8.23 -7.18 -17.81
C PRO A 31 -9.53 -7.98 -17.73
N ALA A 32 -9.78 -8.81 -18.74
CA ALA A 32 -11.00 -9.60 -18.88
C ALA A 32 -10.82 -11.06 -18.43
N THR A 33 -9.57 -11.52 -18.25
CA THR A 33 -9.25 -12.88 -17.83
C THR A 33 -8.29 -12.89 -16.64
N LEU A 34 -8.22 -14.01 -15.91
CA LEU A 34 -7.26 -14.18 -14.81
C LEU A 34 -5.81 -14.04 -15.27
N ILE A 35 -5.49 -14.51 -16.49
CA ILE A 35 -4.14 -14.41 -17.06
C ILE A 35 -3.80 -12.95 -17.38
N GLU A 36 -4.75 -12.20 -17.93
CA GLU A 36 -4.57 -10.77 -18.18
C GLU A 36 -4.42 -9.98 -16.87
N LEU A 37 -5.19 -10.33 -15.83
CA LEU A 37 -5.07 -9.72 -14.51
C LEU A 37 -3.71 -10.02 -13.87
N GLU A 38 -3.25 -11.27 -13.91
CA GLU A 38 -1.93 -11.65 -13.40
C GLU A 38 -0.82 -10.88 -14.12
N THR A 39 -0.89 -10.82 -15.45
CA THR A 39 0.07 -10.07 -16.27
C THR A 39 0.03 -8.59 -15.92
N ALA A 40 -1.16 -8.02 -15.75
CA ALA A 40 -1.34 -6.62 -15.41
C ALA A 40 -0.74 -6.26 -14.05
N LEU A 41 -0.98 -7.09 -13.04
CA LEU A 41 -0.40 -6.92 -11.72
C LEU A 41 1.13 -6.99 -11.77
N GLN A 42 1.71 -7.92 -12.53
CA GLN A 42 3.16 -8.03 -12.69
C GLN A 42 3.78 -6.81 -13.39
N GLU A 43 3.10 -6.25 -14.38
CA GLU A 43 3.53 -5.03 -15.08
C GLU A 43 3.47 -3.81 -14.17
N GLU A 44 2.33 -3.57 -13.51
CA GLU A 44 2.20 -2.46 -12.56
C GLU A 44 3.19 -2.58 -11.41
N TRP A 45 3.41 -3.81 -10.91
CA TRP A 45 4.42 -4.07 -9.89
C TRP A 45 5.84 -3.66 -10.34
N ARG A 46 6.19 -3.88 -11.61
CA ARG A 46 7.49 -3.44 -12.17
C ARG A 46 7.58 -1.93 -12.36
N LEU A 47 6.45 -1.26 -12.52
CA LEU A 47 6.37 0.20 -12.68
C LEU A 47 6.38 0.94 -11.34
N LEU A 48 6.07 0.27 -10.23
CA LEU A 48 6.23 0.81 -8.88
C LEU A 48 7.70 1.16 -8.66
N ASN A 49 8.01 2.45 -8.81
CA ASN A 49 9.36 2.96 -8.66
C ASN A 49 9.75 3.05 -7.16
N SER A 50 11.04 3.16 -6.91
CA SER A 50 11.56 3.32 -5.54
C SER A 50 10.98 4.56 -4.84
N ALA A 51 10.62 5.61 -5.58
CA ALA A 51 10.04 6.82 -5.00
C ALA A 51 8.65 6.57 -4.38
N VAL A 52 7.84 5.68 -4.94
CA VAL A 52 6.58 5.24 -4.31
C VAL A 52 6.88 4.51 -3.01
N VAL A 53 7.83 3.58 -3.02
CA VAL A 53 8.25 2.84 -1.83
C VAL A 53 8.80 3.79 -0.75
N ASP A 54 9.65 4.74 -1.12
CA ASP A 54 10.22 5.74 -0.22
C ASP A 54 9.13 6.61 0.40
N HIS A 55 8.16 7.07 -0.41
CA HIS A 55 7.02 7.84 0.09
C HIS A 55 6.15 7.02 1.07
N LEU A 56 5.96 5.72 0.81
CA LEU A 56 5.25 4.82 1.71
C LEU A 56 5.99 4.67 3.04
N ILE A 57 7.31 4.53 3.02
CA ILE A 57 8.16 4.45 4.23
C ILE A 57 8.12 5.77 5.02
N GLU A 58 8.16 6.92 4.34
CA GLU A 58 8.04 8.23 4.99
C GLU A 58 6.65 8.40 5.64
N SER A 59 5.59 7.98 4.94
CA SER A 59 4.22 8.01 5.46
C SER A 59 4.08 7.16 6.73
N MET A 60 4.79 6.04 6.81
CA MET A 60 4.84 5.18 7.99
C MET A 60 5.41 5.89 9.22
N SER A 61 6.52 6.61 9.06
CA SER A 61 7.10 7.40 10.15
C SER A 61 6.09 8.45 10.67
N ARG A 62 5.33 9.08 9.77
CA ARG A 62 4.26 10.02 10.12
C ARG A 62 3.10 9.32 10.85
N ARG A 63 2.63 8.16 10.37
CA ARG A 63 1.55 7.38 10.99
C ARG A 63 1.93 6.88 12.38
N CYS A 64 3.15 6.37 12.57
CA CYS A 64 3.65 5.99 13.90
C CYS A 64 3.64 7.18 14.89
N LYS A 65 4.04 8.37 14.44
CA LYS A 65 3.98 9.58 15.26
C LYS A 65 2.53 9.95 15.63
N LEU A 66 1.62 9.84 14.67
CA LEU A 66 0.20 10.14 14.87
C LEU A 66 -0.49 9.12 15.79
N CYS A 67 -0.22 7.83 15.61
CA CYS A 67 -0.68 6.75 16.49
C CYS A 67 -0.23 7.01 17.94
N ARG A 68 1.02 7.44 18.14
CA ARG A 68 1.51 7.84 19.46
C ARG A 68 0.76 9.05 20.04
N GLN A 69 0.45 10.06 19.22
CA GLN A 69 -0.35 11.23 19.64
C GLN A 69 -1.78 10.84 20.02
N MET A 70 -2.36 9.88 19.28
CA MET A 70 -3.68 9.31 19.50
C MET A 70 -3.71 8.23 20.60
N ARG A 71 -2.59 8.01 21.30
CA ARG A 71 -2.44 7.01 22.38
C ARG A 71 -2.82 5.58 21.94
N GLY A 72 -2.54 5.23 20.69
CA GLY A 72 -2.84 3.92 20.12
C GLY A 72 -4.23 3.78 19.50
N ASP A 73 -5.01 4.86 19.45
CA ASP A 73 -6.29 4.88 18.72
C ASP A 73 -6.08 4.98 17.19
N HIS A 74 -7.13 4.69 16.42
CA HIS A 74 -7.10 4.57 14.97
C HIS A 74 -6.56 5.83 14.29
N VAL A 75 -5.54 5.65 13.45
CA VAL A 75 -5.01 6.70 12.58
C VAL A 75 -5.73 6.65 11.24
N PRO A 76 -6.34 7.76 10.77
CA PRO A 76 -6.91 7.79 9.42
C PRO A 76 -5.79 7.55 8.39
N TYR A 77 -5.99 6.56 7.53
CA TYR A 77 -5.10 6.16 6.44
C TYR A 77 -5.82 6.24 5.10
#